data_AF-A0AA42HKN3-F1
#
_entry.id   AF-A0AA42HKN3-F1
#
_cell.length_a   1.000
_cell.length_b   1.000
_cell.length_c   1.000
_cell.angle_alpha   90.00
_cell.angle_beta   90.00
_cell.angle_gamma   90.00
#
_symmetry.space_group_name_H-M   'P 1'
#
loop_
_entity.id
_entity.type
_entity.pdbx_description
1 polymer ?
#
loop_
_entity_poly.entity_id
_entity_poly.type
_entity_poly.pdbx_seq_one_letter_code
_entity_poly.pdbx_strand_id
1 'polypeptide(L)'
;AELDRRQAIVFVHPNIHKTSDEIGLQTPGFLLEFLCDTTRASVNLILTGTMERYPRIRWILSHAGGFLPYVAWRISLANALPEFQEKAPQGVLTYVKRFYFDTALSPSRYSMVALKELVEPSHILFGSDFPFAPAPVTTLVCQTLAENSPWNEEQQYGINRGHALSLFPQYRLANEQVTPAPIYEGETFSNRMRRRMTKPVAAFAERIRNR
;
A
#
# COMPACT_ATOMS: atom_id res chain seq x y z
N ALA A 1 9.19 -12.94 -9.15
CA ALA A 1 9.96 -14.12 -8.70
C ALA A 1 11.33 -13.73 -8.13
N GLU A 2 12.26 -13.18 -8.93
CA GLU A 2 13.60 -12.83 -8.42
C GLU A 2 13.61 -11.77 -7.31
N LEU A 3 12.73 -10.77 -7.38
CA LEU A 3 12.53 -9.78 -6.30
C LEU A 3 12.08 -10.44 -4.99
N ASP A 4 11.14 -11.38 -5.08
CA ASP A 4 10.65 -12.14 -3.92
C ASP A 4 11.73 -13.02 -3.29
N ARG A 5 12.52 -13.71 -4.12
CA ARG A 5 13.66 -14.54 -3.67
C ARG A 5 14.68 -13.72 -2.88
N ARG A 6 14.83 -12.43 -3.20
CA ARG A 6 15.74 -11.47 -2.54
C ARG A 6 15.07 -10.66 -1.44
N GLN A 7 13.80 -10.91 -1.15
CA GLN A 7 13.02 -10.13 -0.17
C GLN A 7 13.09 -8.62 -0.49
N ALA A 8 13.06 -8.28 -1.78
CA ALA A 8 13.34 -6.94 -2.24
C ALA A 8 12.33 -5.93 -1.70
N ILE A 9 12.81 -4.70 -1.54
CA ILE A 9 11.97 -3.53 -1.30
C ILE A 9 11.72 -2.88 -2.65
N VAL A 10 10.46 -2.63 -2.97
CA VAL A 10 10.04 -2.09 -4.26
C VAL A 10 9.24 -0.83 -4.02
N PHE A 11 9.73 0.29 -4.55
CA PHE A 11 8.99 1.55 -4.57
C PHE A 11 8.13 1.62 -5.84
N VAL A 12 6.83 1.82 -5.66
CA VAL A 12 5.84 1.95 -6.73
C VAL A 12 5.60 3.43 -6.93
N HIS A 13 6.12 3.96 -8.04
CA HIS A 13 5.96 5.35 -8.43
C HIS A 13 5.00 5.44 -9.64
N PRO A 14 4.05 6.37 -9.64
CA PRO A 14 3.08 6.52 -10.71
C PRO A 14 3.71 7.10 -11.97
N ASN A 15 3.04 6.88 -13.09
CA ASN A 15 3.28 7.63 -14.31
C ASN A 15 1.95 7.90 -15.02
N ILE A 16 1.92 8.84 -15.96
CA ILE A 16 0.71 9.08 -16.74
C ILE A 16 0.45 7.86 -17.62
N HIS A 17 -0.69 7.19 -17.38
CA HIS A 17 -1.16 6.12 -18.24
C HIS A 17 -1.78 6.72 -19.51
N LYS A 18 -1.58 6.11 -20.68
CA LYS A 18 -2.11 6.64 -21.95
C LYS A 18 -3.62 6.89 -21.95
N THR A 19 -4.38 6.07 -21.21
CA THR A 19 -5.84 6.27 -21.09
C THR A 19 -6.19 7.54 -20.32
N SER A 20 -5.29 8.08 -19.49
CA SER A 20 -5.48 9.36 -18.81
C SER A 20 -5.41 10.53 -19.80
N ASP A 21 -4.61 10.41 -20.87
CA ASP A 21 -4.56 11.40 -21.96
C ASP A 21 -5.91 11.46 -22.71
N GLU A 22 -6.58 10.31 -22.86
CA GLU A 22 -7.89 10.20 -23.52
C GLU A 22 -9.03 10.86 -22.73
N ILE A 23 -8.87 11.07 -21.42
CA ILE A 23 -9.87 11.77 -20.58
C ILE A 23 -9.91 13.28 -20.95
N GLY A 24 -8.81 13.82 -21.50
CA GLY A 24 -8.75 15.22 -21.96
C GLY A 24 -8.79 16.25 -20.83
N LEU A 25 -8.40 15.87 -19.60
CA LEU A 25 -8.31 16.80 -18.47
C LEU A 25 -7.22 17.83 -18.71
N GLN A 26 -7.53 19.09 -18.40
CA GLN A 26 -6.55 20.20 -18.50
C GLN A 26 -5.66 20.30 -17.25
N THR A 27 -5.97 19.54 -16.20
CA THR A 27 -5.22 19.51 -14.95
C THR A 27 -3.89 18.77 -15.15
N PRO A 28 -2.75 19.31 -14.64
CA PRO A 28 -1.49 18.57 -14.64
C PRO A 28 -1.63 17.18 -14.00
N GLY A 29 -1.12 16.14 -14.69
CA GLY A 29 -1.31 14.74 -14.27
C GLY A 29 -0.81 14.42 -12.86
N PHE A 30 0.21 15.12 -12.38
CA PHE A 30 0.73 14.93 -11.03
C PHE A 30 -0.26 15.30 -9.92
N LEU A 31 -1.24 16.17 -10.19
CA LEU A 31 -2.21 16.61 -9.18
C LEU A 31 -3.28 15.56 -8.86
N LEU A 32 -3.62 14.70 -9.83
CA LEU A 32 -4.74 13.77 -9.69
C LEU A 32 -4.43 12.39 -10.28
N GLU A 33 -3.99 12.34 -11.53
CA GLU A 33 -3.80 11.09 -12.26
C GLU A 33 -2.71 10.21 -11.64
N PHE A 34 -1.69 10.81 -11.03
CA PHE A 34 -0.67 10.05 -10.30
C PHE A 34 -1.24 9.29 -9.09
N LEU A 35 -2.17 9.91 -8.36
CA LEU A 35 -2.83 9.25 -7.23
C LEU A 35 -3.77 8.13 -7.73
N CYS A 36 -4.47 8.36 -8.84
CA CYS A 36 -5.24 7.33 -9.53
C CYS A 36 -4.34 6.15 -9.93
N ASP A 37 -3.17 6.42 -10.50
CA ASP A 37 -2.25 5.41 -11.00
C ASP A 37 -1.67 4.54 -9.88
N THR A 38 -1.17 5.15 -8.79
CA THR A 38 -0.72 4.42 -7.60
C THR A 38 -1.83 3.54 -7.03
N THR A 39 -3.07 4.06 -6.98
CA THR A 39 -4.24 3.28 -6.51
C THR A 39 -4.51 2.08 -7.42
N ARG A 40 -4.52 2.27 -8.74
CA ARG A 40 -4.72 1.19 -9.73
C ARG A 40 -3.63 0.14 -9.64
N ALA A 41 -2.37 0.55 -9.56
CA ALA A 41 -1.24 -0.37 -9.42
C ALA A 41 -1.38 -1.23 -8.16
N SER A 42 -1.73 -0.61 -7.04
CA SER A 42 -1.93 -1.30 -5.75
C SER A 42 -3.06 -2.32 -5.82
N VAL A 43 -4.22 -1.93 -6.37
CA VAL A 43 -5.38 -2.82 -6.57
C VAL A 43 -5.01 -3.96 -7.51
N ASN A 44 -4.28 -3.67 -8.59
CA ASN A 44 -3.85 -4.68 -9.55
C ASN A 44 -2.91 -5.71 -8.90
N LEU A 45 -1.94 -5.29 -8.08
CA LEU A 45 -1.06 -6.20 -7.35
C LEU A 45 -1.83 -7.16 -6.45
N ILE A 46 -2.89 -6.68 -5.79
CA ILE A 46 -3.75 -7.49 -4.92
C ILE A 46 -4.63 -8.42 -5.76
N LEU A 47 -5.43 -7.89 -6.68
CA LEU A 47 -6.48 -8.63 -7.39
C LEU A 47 -5.94 -9.56 -8.49
N THR A 48 -4.71 -9.35 -8.96
CA THR A 48 -4.00 -10.34 -9.79
C THR A 48 -3.36 -11.46 -8.96
N GLY A 49 -3.37 -11.35 -7.63
CA GLY A 49 -2.73 -12.28 -6.69
C GLY A 49 -1.22 -12.23 -6.72
N THR A 50 -0.64 -11.11 -7.16
CA THR A 50 0.81 -10.93 -7.22
C THR A 50 1.41 -10.89 -5.82
N MET A 51 0.78 -10.20 -4.87
CA MET A 51 1.23 -10.18 -3.47
C MET A 51 1.09 -11.53 -2.77
N GLU A 52 0.14 -12.36 -3.21
CA GLU A 52 -0.02 -13.73 -2.70
C GLU A 52 1.05 -14.68 -3.26
N ARG A 53 1.39 -14.55 -4.55
CA ARG A 53 2.45 -15.35 -5.19
C ARG A 53 3.86 -14.94 -4.76
N TYR A 54 4.05 -13.67 -4.42
CA TYR A 54 5.34 -13.06 -4.09
C TYR A 54 5.26 -12.27 -2.76
N PRO A 55 4.99 -12.97 -1.65
CA PRO A 55 4.66 -12.34 -0.38
C PRO A 55 5.85 -11.68 0.33
N ARG A 56 7.09 -12.01 -0.06
CA ARG A 56 8.30 -11.49 0.57
C ARG A 56 8.77 -10.15 0.00
N ILE A 57 8.12 -9.66 -1.05
CA ILE A 57 8.38 -8.32 -1.58
C ILE A 57 7.72 -7.30 -0.63
N ARG A 58 8.48 -6.29 -0.22
CA ARG A 58 8.01 -5.16 0.59
C ARG A 58 7.74 -3.99 -0.32
N TRP A 59 6.47 -3.65 -0.49
CA TRP A 59 6.00 -2.65 -1.46
C TRP A 59 5.81 -1.31 -0.76
N ILE A 60 6.48 -0.26 -1.23
CA ILE A 60 6.27 1.11 -0.80
C ILE A 60 5.46 1.82 -1.88
N LEU A 61 4.33 2.40 -1.51
CA LEU A 61 3.47 3.19 -2.38
C LEU A 61 3.80 4.67 -2.21
N SER A 62 3.94 5.38 -3.32
CA SER A 62 4.15 6.81 -3.31
C SER A 62 2.89 7.57 -2.88
N HIS A 63 3.08 8.82 -2.44
CA HIS A 63 2.05 9.82 -2.26
C HIS A 63 0.89 9.33 -1.37
N ALA A 64 1.23 8.82 -0.18
CA ALA A 64 0.31 8.21 0.77
C ALA A 64 -0.54 7.05 0.21
N GLY A 65 -0.11 6.42 -0.89
CA GLY A 65 -0.85 5.36 -1.58
C GLY A 65 -1.96 5.86 -2.50
N GLY A 66 -1.94 7.15 -2.87
CA GLY A 66 -3.00 7.79 -3.64
C GLY A 66 -4.33 7.74 -2.91
N PHE A 67 -5.36 7.19 -3.54
CA PHE A 67 -6.69 7.01 -2.95
C PHE A 67 -6.87 5.68 -2.23
N LEU A 68 -5.87 4.78 -2.25
CA LEU A 68 -5.99 3.45 -1.67
C LEU A 68 -6.49 3.48 -0.21
N PRO A 69 -5.98 4.34 0.68
CA PRO A 69 -6.47 4.35 2.07
C PRO A 69 -7.95 4.70 2.18
N TYR A 70 -8.42 5.64 1.35
CA TYR A 70 -9.82 6.04 1.31
C TYR A 70 -10.73 4.93 0.75
N VAL A 71 -10.30 4.25 -0.32
CA VAL A 71 -11.12 3.23 -0.99
C VAL A 71 -10.91 1.79 -0.49
N ALA A 72 -10.06 1.57 0.51
CA ALA A 72 -9.65 0.23 0.97
C ALA A 72 -10.84 -0.70 1.26
N TRP A 73 -11.85 -0.21 1.98
CA TRP A 73 -13.06 -0.98 2.27
C TRP A 73 -13.83 -1.34 0.98
N ARG A 74 -13.98 -0.39 0.05
CA ARG A 74 -14.68 -0.64 -1.21
C ARG A 74 -13.98 -1.71 -2.06
N ILE A 75 -12.65 -1.67 -2.12
CA ILE A 75 -11.86 -2.70 -2.83
C ILE A 75 -12.04 -4.06 -2.14
N SER A 76 -12.21 -4.09 -0.81
CA SER A 76 -12.42 -5.33 -0.07
C SER A 76 -13.72 -6.08 -0.42
N LEU A 77 -14.68 -5.42 -1.07
CA LEU A 77 -15.87 -6.07 -1.63
C LEU A 77 -15.51 -7.14 -2.68
N ALA A 78 -14.32 -7.06 -3.29
CA ALA A 78 -13.81 -8.11 -4.17
C ALA A 78 -13.71 -9.48 -3.48
N ASN A 79 -13.64 -9.55 -2.14
CA ASN A 79 -13.69 -10.83 -1.41
C ASN A 79 -15.00 -11.61 -1.65
N ALA A 80 -16.09 -10.91 -1.96
CA ALA A 80 -17.39 -11.52 -2.26
C ALA A 80 -17.46 -12.11 -3.68
N LEU A 81 -16.50 -11.75 -4.55
CA LEU A 81 -16.47 -12.17 -5.94
C LEU A 81 -15.59 -13.44 -6.09
N PRO A 82 -16.14 -14.57 -6.60
CA PRO A 82 -15.42 -15.85 -6.66
C PRO A 82 -14.08 -15.79 -7.40
N GLU A 83 -13.94 -14.94 -8.42
CA GLU A 83 -12.73 -14.78 -9.22
C GLU A 83 -11.53 -14.21 -8.44
N PHE A 84 -11.78 -13.43 -7.38
CA PHE A 84 -10.72 -12.81 -6.58
C PHE A 84 -10.39 -13.58 -5.30
N GLN A 85 -11.24 -14.52 -4.88
CA GLN A 85 -10.96 -15.34 -3.69
C GLN A 85 -9.69 -16.18 -3.81
N GLU A 86 -9.33 -16.61 -5.03
CA GLU A 86 -8.05 -17.30 -5.29
C GLU A 86 -6.86 -16.37 -5.41
N LYS A 87 -7.10 -15.09 -5.68
CA LYS A 87 -6.06 -14.08 -5.88
C LYS A 87 -5.67 -13.42 -4.57
N ALA A 88 -6.64 -13.21 -3.68
CA ALA A 88 -6.45 -12.65 -2.35
C ALA A 88 -7.04 -13.56 -1.25
N PRO A 89 -6.57 -14.81 -1.11
CA PRO A 89 -7.15 -15.79 -0.19
C PRO A 89 -7.07 -15.39 1.30
N GLN A 90 -6.12 -14.53 1.66
CA GLN A 90 -5.98 -14.01 3.04
C GLN A 90 -6.89 -12.79 3.31
N GLY A 91 -7.74 -12.43 2.35
CA GLY A 91 -8.62 -11.25 2.38
C GLY A 91 -7.92 -10.00 1.88
N VAL A 92 -8.60 -9.22 1.03
CA VAL A 92 -8.04 -8.02 0.39
C VAL A 92 -7.44 -7.01 1.38
N LEU A 93 -8.11 -6.71 2.50
CA LEU A 93 -7.59 -5.76 3.49
C LEU A 93 -6.28 -6.23 4.14
N THR A 94 -6.06 -7.55 4.25
CA THR A 94 -4.78 -8.09 4.73
C THR A 94 -3.64 -7.66 3.82
N TYR A 95 -3.83 -7.69 2.50
CA TYR A 95 -2.81 -7.26 1.55
C TYR A 95 -2.67 -5.74 1.50
N VAL A 96 -3.77 -4.98 1.63
CA VAL A 96 -3.71 -3.51 1.74
C VAL A 96 -2.82 -3.10 2.91
N LYS A 97 -2.96 -3.75 4.07
CA LYS A 97 -2.17 -3.45 5.27
C LYS A 97 -0.70 -3.89 5.18
N ARG A 98 -0.27 -4.60 4.12
CA ARG A 98 1.13 -4.98 3.90
C ARG A 98 1.93 -3.91 3.16
N PHE A 99 1.26 -2.96 2.53
CA PHE A 99 1.96 -1.85 1.87
C PHE A 99 2.62 -0.94 2.90
N TYR A 100 3.76 -0.38 2.51
CA TYR A 100 4.34 0.81 3.12
C TYR A 100 3.89 2.03 2.31
N PHE A 101 3.87 3.20 2.94
CA PHE A 101 3.36 4.43 2.34
C PHE A 101 4.34 5.55 2.62
N ASP A 102 4.80 6.25 1.58
CA ASP A 102 5.50 7.52 1.80
C ASP A 102 4.52 8.67 2.07
N THR A 103 5.01 9.78 2.64
CA THR A 103 4.21 11.00 2.88
C THR A 103 4.39 12.07 1.81
N ALA A 104 5.07 11.77 0.71
CA ALA A 104 5.48 12.75 -0.29
C ALA A 104 4.27 13.45 -0.92
N LEU A 105 4.30 14.78 -0.99
CA LEU A 105 3.22 15.63 -1.52
C LEU A 105 1.81 15.35 -0.96
N SER A 106 1.70 14.58 0.12
CA SER A 106 0.41 14.15 0.70
C SER A 106 0.31 14.44 2.21
N PRO A 107 0.81 15.58 2.74
CA PRO A 107 0.92 15.81 4.19
C PRO A 107 -0.40 16.21 4.87
N SER A 108 -1.52 16.27 4.13
CA SER A 108 -2.79 16.76 4.65
C SER A 108 -3.29 15.94 5.84
N ARG A 109 -3.97 16.57 6.80
CA ARG A 109 -4.55 15.84 7.94
C ARG A 109 -5.49 14.71 7.50
N TYR A 110 -6.22 14.90 6.39
CA TYR A 110 -7.14 13.89 5.85
C TYR A 110 -6.41 12.61 5.41
N SER A 111 -5.34 12.74 4.63
CA SER A 111 -4.53 11.61 4.18
C SER A 111 -3.81 10.94 5.35
N MET A 112 -3.25 11.73 6.27
CA MET A 112 -2.50 11.19 7.41
C MET A 112 -3.41 10.45 8.42
N VAL A 113 -4.62 10.95 8.68
CA VAL A 113 -5.61 10.23 9.52
C VAL A 113 -6.08 8.95 8.84
N ALA A 114 -6.35 8.99 7.53
CA ALA A 114 -6.73 7.78 6.79
C ALA A 114 -5.65 6.69 6.86
N LEU A 115 -4.37 7.06 6.73
CA LEU A 115 -3.27 6.12 6.92
C LEU A 115 -3.17 5.62 8.36
N LYS A 116 -3.26 6.52 9.35
CA LYS A 116 -3.19 6.17 10.77
C LYS A 116 -4.25 5.14 11.18
N GLU A 117 -5.45 5.25 10.64
CA GLU A 117 -6.55 4.30 10.93
C GLU A 117 -6.42 2.98 10.13
N LEU A 118 -5.77 3.01 8.98
CA LEU A 118 -5.67 1.85 8.10
C LEU A 118 -4.55 0.89 8.49
N VAL A 119 -3.36 1.42 8.81
CA VAL A 119 -2.13 0.64 9.01
C VAL A 119 -1.42 0.98 10.30
N GLU A 120 -0.58 0.06 10.76
CA GLU A 120 0.35 0.34 11.86
C GLU A 120 1.28 1.49 11.49
N PRO A 121 1.63 2.40 12.43
CA PRO A 121 2.52 3.52 12.14
C PRO A 121 3.83 3.12 11.46
N SER A 122 4.36 1.93 11.77
CA SER A 122 5.59 1.36 11.20
C SER A 122 5.57 1.16 9.68
N HIS A 123 4.38 1.23 9.07
CA HIS A 123 4.20 1.18 7.62
C HIS A 123 4.26 2.55 6.93
N ILE A 124 4.38 3.63 7.69
CA ILE A 124 4.38 5.00 7.17
C ILE A 124 5.80 5.55 7.22
N LEU A 125 6.27 6.06 6.08
CA LEU A 125 7.62 6.52 5.82
C LEU A 125 7.60 7.98 5.38
N PHE A 126 8.60 8.77 5.78
CA PHE A 126 8.79 10.08 5.21
C PHE A 126 9.23 10.00 3.73
N GLY A 127 8.66 10.88 2.90
CA GLY A 127 9.09 11.09 1.52
C GLY A 127 8.97 12.57 1.13
N SER A 128 9.90 13.06 0.29
CA SER A 128 9.95 14.48 -0.11
C SER A 128 9.51 14.76 -1.55
N ASP A 129 9.59 13.75 -2.42
CA ASP A 129 9.52 13.87 -3.89
C ASP A 129 10.57 14.81 -4.53
N PHE A 130 11.67 15.10 -3.83
CA PHE A 130 12.74 15.93 -4.39
C PHE A 130 13.47 15.21 -5.53
N PRO A 131 13.77 15.87 -6.67
CA PRO A 131 13.62 17.31 -6.95
C PRO A 131 12.34 17.70 -7.70
N PHE A 132 11.42 16.76 -7.95
CA PHE A 132 10.15 17.04 -8.66
C PHE A 132 9.21 17.92 -7.84
N ALA A 133 9.17 17.72 -6.52
CA ALA A 133 8.81 18.75 -5.56
C ALA A 133 10.04 19.64 -5.32
N PRO A 134 10.06 20.90 -5.78
CA PRO A 134 11.19 21.79 -5.55
C PRO A 134 11.30 22.16 -4.08
N ALA A 135 12.47 22.66 -3.66
CA ALA A 135 12.75 22.95 -2.25
C ALA A 135 11.64 23.75 -1.51
N PRO A 136 11.03 24.82 -2.07
CA PRO A 136 9.93 25.51 -1.40
C PRO A 136 8.71 24.61 -1.14
N VAL A 137 8.38 23.72 -2.08
CA VAL A 137 7.28 22.75 -1.94
C VAL A 137 7.63 21.70 -0.90
N THR A 138 8.85 21.16 -0.93
CA THR A 138 9.31 20.21 0.10
C THR A 138 9.27 20.84 1.50
N THR A 139 9.71 22.09 1.66
CA THR A 139 9.62 22.82 2.93
C THR A 139 8.18 22.92 3.41
N LEU A 140 7.25 23.30 2.53
CA LEU A 140 5.82 23.39 2.85
C LEU A 140 5.25 22.02 3.26
N VAL A 141 5.63 20.93 2.57
CA VAL A 141 5.19 19.57 2.90
C VAL A 141 5.68 19.17 4.30
N CYS A 142 6.96 19.40 4.60
CA CYS A 142 7.53 19.10 5.91
C CYS A 142 6.84 19.90 7.03
N GLN A 143 6.60 21.20 6.83
CA GLN A 143 5.88 22.05 7.78
C GLN A 143 4.46 21.54 8.01
N THR A 144 3.73 21.26 6.92
CA THR A 144 2.35 20.76 7.00
C THR A 144 2.27 19.44 7.76
N LEU A 145 3.21 18.52 7.47
CA LEU A 145 3.28 17.22 8.13
C LEU A 145 3.55 17.36 9.63
N ALA A 146 4.43 18.28 10.03
CA ALA A 146 4.76 18.54 11.43
C ALA A 146 3.60 19.19 12.19
N GLU A 147 2.97 20.23 11.61
CA GLU A 147 1.92 21.01 12.29
C GLU A 147 0.57 20.29 12.39
N ASN A 148 0.24 19.44 11.41
CA ASN A 148 -1.06 18.78 11.32
C ASN A 148 -1.02 17.28 11.63
N SER A 149 0.12 16.80 12.13
CA SER A 149 0.37 15.40 12.45
C SER A 149 -0.71 14.84 13.39
N PRO A 150 -1.38 13.73 13.03
CA PRO A 150 -2.23 13.01 13.96
C PRO A 150 -1.44 12.10 14.93
N TRP A 151 -0.10 12.12 14.89
CA TRP A 151 0.77 11.17 15.60
C TRP A 151 1.45 11.78 16.82
N ASN A 152 1.76 10.93 17.80
CA ASN A 152 2.59 11.32 18.95
C ASN A 152 4.07 11.46 18.56
N GLU A 153 4.91 11.95 19.46
CA GLU A 153 6.34 12.22 19.19
C GLU A 153 7.12 10.96 18.74
N GLU A 154 6.87 9.81 19.37
CA GLU A 154 7.52 8.54 19.00
C GLU A 154 7.17 8.13 17.57
N GLN A 155 5.88 8.21 17.21
CA GLN A 155 5.39 7.91 15.88
C GLN A 155 5.91 8.91 14.84
N GLN A 156 6.02 10.20 15.19
CA GLN A 156 6.61 11.22 14.32
C GLN A 156 8.09 10.94 14.05
N TYR A 157 8.88 10.59 15.08
CA TYR A 157 10.26 10.14 14.88
C TYR A 157 10.31 8.87 14.01
N GLY A 158 9.40 7.92 14.25
CA GLY A 158 9.24 6.73 13.44
C GLY A 158 9.06 7.05 11.97
N ILE A 159 8.08 7.89 11.62
CA ILE A 159 7.78 8.28 10.24
C ILE A 159 8.97 9.02 9.61
N ASN A 160 9.55 9.98 10.33
CA ASN A 160 10.65 10.80 9.82
C ASN A 160 11.98 10.05 9.72
N ARG A 161 12.14 8.94 10.45
CA ARG A 161 13.44 8.25 10.58
C ARG A 161 13.32 6.76 10.87
N GLY A 162 12.71 6.41 12.02
CA GLY A 162 12.83 5.07 12.60
C GLY A 162 12.26 3.95 11.72
N HIS A 163 11.10 4.15 11.11
CA HIS A 163 10.40 3.14 10.31
C HIS A 163 11.18 2.78 9.05
N ALA A 164 11.82 3.75 8.40
CA ALA A 164 12.64 3.51 7.21
C ALA A 164 13.84 2.58 7.53
N LEU A 165 14.37 2.61 8.75
CA LEU A 165 15.47 1.74 9.15
C LEU A 165 15.07 0.26 9.20
N SER A 166 13.79 -0.06 9.41
CA SER A 166 13.29 -1.45 9.33
C SER A 166 13.44 -2.06 7.94
N LEU A 167 13.46 -1.20 6.91
CA LEU A 167 13.64 -1.54 5.50
C LEU A 167 15.09 -1.38 5.06
N PHE A 168 15.76 -0.33 5.53
CA PHE A 168 17.12 0.03 5.12
C PHE A 168 18.07 0.13 6.34
N PRO A 169 18.33 -1.00 7.04
CA PRO A 169 19.09 -1.01 8.29
C PRO A 169 20.54 -0.54 8.13
N GLN A 170 21.10 -0.59 6.92
CA GLN A 170 22.45 -0.12 6.62
C GLN A 170 22.65 1.39 6.83
N TYR A 171 21.57 2.18 6.88
CA TYR A 171 21.64 3.63 7.10
C TYR A 171 21.42 4.03 8.56
N ARG A 172 21.41 3.08 9.50
CA ARG A 172 21.27 3.38 10.93
C ARG A 172 22.52 4.08 11.48
N LEU A 173 22.31 4.95 12.46
CA LEU A 173 23.36 5.49 13.31
C LEU A 173 23.74 4.48 14.39
N ALA A 174 24.89 4.67 15.02
CA ALA A 174 25.43 3.72 16.01
C ALA A 174 24.50 3.49 17.21
N ASN A 175 23.75 4.52 17.61
CA ASN A 175 22.82 4.52 18.74
C ASN A 175 21.38 4.13 18.38
N GLU A 176 21.07 3.87 17.10
CA GLU A 176 19.72 3.53 16.66
C GLU A 176 19.47 2.02 16.72
N GLN A 177 18.40 1.63 17.41
CA GLN A 177 17.89 0.27 17.38
C GLN A 177 16.98 0.07 16.16
N VAL A 178 17.15 -1.06 15.49
CA VAL A 178 16.37 -1.40 14.28
C VAL A 178 15.56 -2.65 14.54
N THR A 179 14.23 -2.51 14.43
CA THR A 179 13.33 -3.66 14.35
C THR A 179 13.15 -4.01 12.88
N PRO A 180 13.54 -5.21 12.42
CA PRO A 180 13.37 -5.60 11.02
C PRO A 180 11.90 -5.59 10.60
N ALA A 181 11.62 -5.13 9.39
CA ALA A 181 10.30 -5.23 8.78
C ALA A 181 9.83 -6.69 8.70
N PRO A 182 8.52 -6.97 8.90
CA PRO A 182 7.99 -8.31 8.75
C PRO A 182 8.19 -8.86 7.34
N ILE A 183 8.48 -10.15 7.26
CA ILE A 183 8.48 -10.91 5.99
C ILE A 183 7.17 -11.69 5.97
N TYR A 184 6.33 -11.44 4.96
CA TYR A 184 5.06 -12.11 4.86
C TYR A 184 5.16 -13.43 4.09
N GLU A 185 4.16 -14.28 4.34
CA GLU A 185 3.96 -15.54 3.64
C GLU A 185 2.63 -15.54 2.87
N GLY A 186 2.54 -16.46 1.92
CA GLY A 186 1.30 -16.77 1.21
C GLY A 186 0.37 -17.62 2.08
N GLU A 187 -0.81 -17.92 1.56
CA GLU A 187 -1.76 -18.85 2.13
C GLU A 187 -1.08 -20.20 2.37
N THR A 188 -1.23 -20.70 3.60
CA THR A 188 -0.72 -22.02 4.00
C THR A 188 -1.36 -23.13 3.18
N PHE A 189 -0.65 -24.25 3.02
CA PHE A 189 -1.16 -25.40 2.29
C PHE A 189 -2.49 -25.93 2.87
N SER A 190 -2.63 -25.97 4.20
CA SER A 190 -3.85 -26.41 4.89
C SER A 190 -5.05 -25.52 4.58
N ASN A 191 -4.87 -24.19 4.63
CA ASN A 191 -5.92 -23.23 4.30
C ASN A 191 -6.33 -23.34 2.83
N ARG A 192 -5.35 -23.47 1.93
CA ARG A 192 -5.60 -23.68 0.50
C ARG A 192 -6.40 -24.95 0.23
N MET A 193 -6.06 -26.06 0.91
CA MET A 193 -6.76 -27.34 0.75
C MET A 193 -8.20 -27.24 1.27
N ARG A 194 -8.40 -26.65 2.46
CA ARG A 194 -9.73 -26.42 3.03
C ARG A 194 -10.61 -25.58 2.11
N ARG A 195 -10.05 -24.49 1.55
CA ARG A 195 -10.75 -23.59 0.62
C ARG A 195 -11.14 -24.27 -0.69
N ARG A 196 -10.28 -25.14 -1.23
CA ARG A 196 -10.60 -25.95 -2.41
C ARG A 196 -11.71 -26.97 -2.16
N MET A 197 -11.76 -27.55 -0.95
CA MET A 197 -12.82 -28.50 -0.58
C MET A 197 -14.19 -27.85 -0.38
N THR A 198 -14.25 -26.59 0.10
CA THR A 198 -15.51 -25.88 0.32
C THR A 198 -16.08 -25.21 -0.94
N LYS A 199 -15.24 -24.98 -1.96
CA LYS A 199 -15.63 -24.29 -3.21
C LYS A 199 -16.80 -24.95 -3.97
N PRO A 200 -16.86 -26.29 -4.15
CA PRO A 200 -17.97 -26.95 -4.83
C PRO A 200 -19.30 -26.80 -4.07
N VAL A 201 -19.23 -26.85 -2.73
CA VAL A 201 -20.40 -26.73 -1.85
C VAL A 201 -20.97 -25.32 -1.89
N ALA A 202 -20.10 -24.30 -1.86
CA ALA A 202 -20.52 -22.90 -1.99
C ALA A 202 -21.16 -22.61 -3.36
N ALA A 203 -20.54 -23.07 -4.44
CA ALA A 203 -21.08 -22.90 -5.80
C ALA A 203 -22.43 -23.60 -6.00
N PHE A 204 -22.63 -24.76 -5.35
CA PHE A 204 -23.91 -25.46 -5.36
C PHE A 204 -24.99 -24.70 -4.58
N ALA A 205 -24.67 -24.19 -3.39
CA ALA A 205 -25.59 -23.40 -2.58
C ALA A 205 -26.02 -22.10 -3.28
N GLU A 206 -25.10 -21.44 -3.99
CA GLU A 206 -25.36 -20.23 -4.76
C GLU A 206 -26.29 -20.51 -5.97
N ARG A 207 -26.12 -21.66 -6.64
CA ARG A 207 -27.05 -22.12 -7.69
C ARG A 207 -28.46 -22.42 -7.18
N ILE A 208 -28.60 -22.92 -5.95
CA ILE A 208 -29.91 -23.16 -5.34
C ILE A 208 -30.58 -21.85 -4.94
N ARG A 209 -29.81 -20.87 -4.42
CA ARG A 209 -30.34 -19.56 -4.01
C ARG A 209 -30.81 -18.70 -5.19
N ASN A 210 -30.20 -18.88 -6.36
CA ASN A 210 -30.53 -18.13 -7.59
C ASN A 210 -31.58 -18.83 -8.47
N ARG A 211 -32.30 -19.84 -7.93
CA ARG A 211 -33.49 -20.47 -8.52
C ARG A 211 -34.73 -20.06 -7.75
#